data_AF-A0A816XPF9-F1
#
_entry.id   AF-A0A816XPF9-F1
#
_cell.length_a   1.000
_cell.length_b   1.000
_cell.length_c   1.000
_cell.angle_alpha   90.00
_cell.angle_beta   90.00
_cell.angle_gamma   90.00
#
_symmetry.space_group_name_H-M   'P 1'
#
loop_
_entity.id
_entity.type
_entity.pdbx_description
1 polymer ?
#
loop_
_entity_poly.entity_id
_entity_poly.type
_entity_poly.pdbx_seq_one_letter_code
_entity_poly.pdbx_strand_id
1 'polypeptide(L)'
;MQFESSSSEEQVMDDDVYSQVWGEIESESDAEFSEDLGMIQEVPENLKDSKISPIDCYRYFIIDEIINLIIRETNRYAEQHLETHALTKRSKTLQCKPTTHEEMLKLLRIIIEMGLVQMPKVDYYWSKSKLFESEVIQNTMSRDRFELLLKFYHFSNNQEQHADQDRLFKLKPLLDLLKARFKSAYIPGAIIYIDETMIPWKGRLLFKQ
;
A
#
# COMPACT_ATOMS: atom_id res chain seq x y z
N MET A 1 -38.45 0.78 56.67
CA MET A 1 -38.39 0.09 55.37
C MET A 1 -36.91 -0.03 55.03
N GLN A 2 -36.42 -1.25 54.88
CA GLN A 2 -35.01 -1.60 54.81
C GLN A 2 -34.35 -0.99 53.56
N PHE A 3 -33.16 -0.40 53.73
CA PHE A 3 -32.21 -0.16 52.64
C PHE A 3 -31.31 -1.39 52.59
N GLU A 4 -31.41 -2.16 51.51
CA GLU A 4 -30.47 -3.24 51.22
C GLU A 4 -29.16 -2.64 50.71
N SER A 5 -28.07 -3.09 51.32
CA SER A 5 -26.69 -2.88 50.94
C SER A 5 -26.41 -3.62 49.62
N SER A 6 -25.93 -2.91 48.60
CA SER A 6 -25.31 -3.53 47.43
C SER A 6 -23.82 -3.16 47.39
N SER A 7 -23.01 -4.21 47.45
CA SER A 7 -21.56 -4.23 47.53
C SER A 7 -20.91 -3.60 46.29
N SER A 8 -19.96 -2.70 46.52
CA SER A 8 -19.03 -2.19 45.51
C SER A 8 -18.06 -3.31 45.10
N GLU A 9 -18.19 -3.78 43.86
CA GLU A 9 -17.18 -4.64 43.22
C GLU A 9 -16.03 -3.75 42.73
N GLU A 10 -14.90 -3.85 43.43
CA GLU A 10 -13.62 -3.32 42.97
C GLU A 10 -13.21 -4.08 41.69
N GLN A 11 -13.17 -3.38 40.56
CA GLN A 11 -12.48 -3.87 39.37
C GLN A 11 -10.98 -3.84 39.65
N VAL A 12 -10.42 -5.01 39.92
CA VAL A 12 -8.97 -5.24 39.90
C VAL A 12 -8.52 -5.04 38.45
N MET A 13 -7.91 -3.89 38.17
CA MET A 13 -7.14 -3.68 36.95
C MET A 13 -5.91 -4.57 37.03
N ASP A 14 -5.78 -5.47 36.05
CA ASP A 14 -4.63 -6.32 35.87
C ASP A 14 -3.42 -5.43 35.52
N ASP A 15 -2.54 -5.20 36.51
CA ASP A 15 -1.35 -4.34 36.41
C ASP A 15 -0.27 -4.89 35.46
N ASP A 16 -0.47 -6.08 34.89
CA ASP A 16 0.52 -6.79 34.08
C ASP A 16 0.71 -6.26 32.65
N VAL A 17 -0.13 -5.33 32.18
CA VAL A 17 -0.05 -4.82 30.79
C VAL A 17 1.05 -3.74 30.62
N TYR A 18 1.56 -3.16 31.70
CA TYR A 18 2.61 -2.12 31.64
C TYR A 18 4.05 -2.64 31.80
N SER A 19 4.25 -3.96 31.90
CA SER A 19 5.56 -4.56 32.18
C SER A 19 6.38 -4.98 30.95
N GLN A 20 6.09 -4.43 29.77
CA GLN A 20 6.99 -4.59 28.62
C GLN A 20 8.27 -3.77 28.83
N VAL A 21 9.24 -4.39 29.50
CA VAL A 21 10.61 -3.87 29.63
C VAL A 21 11.33 -4.11 28.31
N TRP A 22 11.79 -3.03 27.67
CA TRP A 22 12.73 -3.13 26.56
C TRP A 22 13.99 -3.87 27.03
N GLY A 23 14.29 -5.01 26.40
CA GLY A 23 15.47 -5.81 26.68
C GLY A 23 16.26 -6.09 25.40
N GLU A 24 17.58 -6.10 25.51
CA GLU A 24 18.43 -6.62 24.44
C GLU A 24 18.17 -8.12 24.29
N ILE A 25 17.95 -8.57 23.06
CA ILE A 25 18.01 -10.00 22.75
C ILE A 25 19.48 -10.32 22.57
N GLU A 26 20.14 -10.79 23.62
CA GLU A 26 21.53 -11.24 23.54
C GLU A 26 21.60 -12.48 22.62
N SER A 27 22.39 -12.39 21.56
CA SER A 27 22.70 -13.55 20.72
C SER A 27 23.69 -14.46 21.45
N GLU A 28 23.41 -15.76 21.55
CA GLU A 28 24.32 -16.75 22.17
C GLU A 28 25.64 -16.98 21.39
N SER A 29 25.88 -16.28 20.29
CA SER A 29 27.07 -16.48 19.44
C SER A 29 27.89 -15.20 19.25
N ASP A 30 29.15 -15.25 19.67
CA ASP A 30 30.21 -14.28 19.34
C ASP A 30 30.72 -14.42 17.89
N ALA A 31 29.92 -14.99 16.99
CA ALA A 31 30.34 -15.19 15.61
C ALA A 31 30.42 -13.82 14.91
N GLU A 32 31.61 -13.45 14.44
CA GLU A 32 31.77 -12.29 13.57
C GLU A 32 30.89 -12.47 12.32
N PHE A 33 29.98 -11.53 12.12
CA PHE A 33 29.12 -11.50 10.95
C PHE A 33 29.98 -11.38 9.68
N SER A 34 29.94 -12.39 8.82
CA SER A 34 30.82 -12.53 7.64
C SER A 34 30.06 -12.68 6.32
N GLU A 35 28.76 -12.38 6.27
CA GLU A 35 28.01 -12.48 5.01
C GLU A 35 28.25 -11.27 4.08
N ASP A 36 28.17 -11.51 2.77
CA ASP A 36 28.13 -10.46 1.76
C ASP A 36 26.90 -9.58 1.99
N LEU A 37 27.13 -8.33 2.38
CA LEU A 37 26.08 -7.35 2.68
C LEU A 37 25.66 -6.57 1.45
N GLY A 38 24.39 -6.18 1.43
CA GLY A 38 23.88 -5.25 0.43
C GLY A 38 22.95 -5.90 -0.58
N MET A 39 22.99 -5.41 -1.82
CA MET A 39 22.08 -5.84 -2.87
C MET A 39 22.46 -7.24 -3.37
N ILE A 40 21.51 -8.18 -3.36
CA ILE A 40 21.75 -9.57 -3.79
C ILE A 40 22.00 -9.65 -5.30
N GLN A 41 21.34 -8.77 -6.06
CA GLN A 41 21.59 -8.58 -7.49
C GLN A 41 21.80 -7.10 -7.75
N GLU A 42 22.77 -6.78 -8.60
CA GLU A 42 22.96 -5.42 -9.07
C GLU A 42 21.68 -4.89 -9.72
N VAL A 43 21.38 -3.61 -9.47
CA VAL A 43 20.27 -2.94 -10.15
C VAL A 43 20.64 -2.88 -11.63
N PRO A 44 19.82 -3.44 -12.54
CA PRO A 44 20.14 -3.46 -13.96
C PRO A 44 20.37 -2.03 -14.45
N GLU A 45 21.57 -1.74 -14.94
CA GLU A 45 21.88 -0.40 -15.46
C GLU A 45 21.03 -0.11 -16.69
N ASN A 46 20.53 1.12 -16.79
CA ASN A 46 20.03 1.62 -18.07
C ASN A 46 21.23 1.76 -19.02
N LEU A 47 21.25 0.95 -20.09
CA LEU A 47 22.31 0.81 -21.11
C LEU A 47 22.78 2.10 -21.80
N LYS A 48 22.20 3.26 -21.47
CA LYS A 48 22.49 4.55 -22.11
C LYS A 48 23.54 5.39 -21.37
N ASP A 49 23.62 5.31 -20.05
CA ASP A 49 24.43 6.25 -19.25
C ASP A 49 25.40 5.58 -18.26
N SER A 50 25.44 4.24 -18.20
CA SER A 50 26.25 3.45 -17.24
C SER A 50 26.15 3.96 -15.79
N LYS A 51 24.96 4.42 -15.42
CA LYS A 51 24.63 4.95 -14.09
C LYS A 51 23.25 4.49 -13.68
N ILE A 52 23.13 4.08 -12.42
CA ILE A 52 21.86 3.76 -11.79
C ILE A 52 21.11 5.07 -11.55
N SER A 53 19.90 5.18 -12.12
CA SER A 53 19.00 6.30 -11.90
C SER A 53 17.90 5.94 -10.88
N PRO A 54 17.21 6.93 -10.28
CA PRO A 54 16.13 6.65 -9.33
C PRO A 54 15.02 5.75 -9.89
N ILE A 55 14.75 5.82 -11.20
CA ILE A 55 13.75 4.95 -11.83
C ILE A 55 14.23 3.50 -11.94
N ASP A 56 15.53 3.26 -12.05
CA ASP A 56 16.09 1.91 -12.08
C ASP A 56 15.95 1.26 -10.69
N CYS A 57 16.22 2.01 -9.62
CA CYS A 57 15.94 1.58 -8.25
C CYS A 57 14.45 1.28 -8.03
N TYR A 58 13.55 2.15 -8.51
CA TYR A 58 12.12 1.93 -8.40
C TYR A 58 11.69 0.64 -9.11
N ARG A 59 12.12 0.43 -10.36
CA ARG A 59 11.80 -0.76 -11.15
C ARG A 59 12.42 -2.03 -10.58
N TYR A 60 13.54 -1.90 -9.88
CA TYR A 60 14.12 -3.01 -9.15
C TYR A 60 13.18 -3.54 -8.09
N PHE A 61 12.49 -2.69 -7.32
CA PHE A 61 11.56 -3.13 -6.28
C PHE A 61 10.14 -3.36 -6.78
N ILE A 62 9.66 -2.52 -7.69
CA ILE A 62 8.31 -2.58 -8.26
C ILE A 62 8.40 -3.19 -9.65
N ILE A 63 8.48 -4.52 -9.68
CA ILE A 63 8.63 -5.30 -10.91
C ILE A 63 7.31 -5.40 -11.69
N ASP A 64 7.41 -5.75 -12.98
CA ASP A 64 6.25 -5.89 -13.86
C ASP A 64 5.23 -6.89 -13.35
N GLU A 65 5.64 -7.93 -12.63
CA GLU A 65 4.70 -8.89 -12.00
C GLU A 65 3.74 -8.20 -11.02
N ILE A 66 4.26 -7.28 -10.19
CA ILE A 66 3.46 -6.49 -9.26
C ILE A 66 2.50 -5.59 -10.03
N ILE A 67 3.00 -4.89 -11.05
CA ILE A 67 2.18 -4.00 -11.89
C ILE A 67 1.07 -4.78 -12.60
N ASN A 68 1.40 -5.95 -13.15
CA ASN A 68 0.46 -6.81 -13.86
C ASN A 68 -0.60 -7.39 -12.93
N LEU A 69 -0.25 -7.75 -11.69
CA LEU A 69 -1.22 -8.12 -10.66
C LEU A 69 -2.22 -6.98 -10.44
N ILE A 70 -1.73 -5.76 -10.19
CA ILE A 70 -2.59 -4.59 -9.92
C ILE A 70 -3.51 -4.33 -11.11
N ILE A 71 -2.99 -4.37 -12.34
CA ILE A 71 -3.79 -4.16 -13.56
C ILE A 71 -4.88 -5.23 -13.69
N ARG A 72 -4.51 -6.51 -13.56
CA ARG A 72 -5.43 -7.64 -13.70
C ARG A 72 -6.57 -7.52 -12.72
N GLU A 73 -6.27 -7.30 -11.44
CA GLU A 73 -7.30 -7.26 -10.41
C GLU A 73 -8.11 -5.94 -10.43
N THR A 74 -7.51 -4.82 -10.83
CA THR A 74 -8.22 -3.55 -11.08
C THR A 74 -9.25 -3.70 -12.19
N ASN A 75 -8.85 -4.30 -13.32
CA ASN A 75 -9.76 -4.52 -14.45
C ASN A 75 -10.86 -5.53 -14.10
N ARG A 76 -10.50 -6.63 -13.44
CA ARG A 76 -11.49 -7.62 -12.94
C ARG A 76 -12.50 -6.97 -11.99
N TYR A 77 -12.04 -6.13 -11.07
CA TYR A 77 -12.94 -5.48 -10.12
C TYR A 77 -13.90 -4.48 -10.80
N ALA A 78 -13.42 -3.77 -11.84
CA ALA A 78 -14.28 -2.91 -12.64
C ALA A 78 -15.38 -3.71 -13.36
N GLU A 79 -15.06 -4.87 -13.92
CA GLU A 79 -16.02 -5.78 -14.56
C GLU A 79 -17.04 -6.32 -13.54
N GLN A 80 -16.58 -6.84 -12.40
CA GLN A 80 -17.45 -7.31 -11.31
C GLN A 80 -18.40 -6.20 -10.81
N HIS A 81 -17.92 -4.96 -10.71
CA HIS A 81 -18.76 -3.83 -10.30
C HIS A 81 -19.82 -3.51 -11.37
N LEU A 82 -19.49 -3.62 -12.66
CA LEU A 82 -20.45 -3.40 -13.75
C LEU A 82 -21.57 -4.46 -13.75
N GLU A 83 -21.24 -5.71 -13.41
CA GLU A 83 -22.20 -6.83 -13.36
C GLU A 83 -23.14 -6.76 -12.15
N THR A 84 -22.62 -6.33 -11.00
CA THR A 84 -23.33 -6.40 -9.72
C THR A 84 -24.10 -5.13 -9.35
N HIS A 85 -23.80 -3.99 -9.97
CA HIS A 85 -24.40 -2.71 -9.61
C HIS A 85 -25.24 -2.13 -10.75
N ALA A 86 -26.49 -1.76 -10.45
CA ALA A 86 -27.32 -1.01 -11.37
C ALA A 86 -26.80 0.44 -11.49
N LEU A 87 -26.22 0.77 -12.65
CA LEU A 87 -25.66 2.09 -12.90
C LEU A 87 -26.62 3.00 -13.67
N THR A 88 -26.61 4.29 -13.33
CA THR A 88 -27.31 5.29 -14.13
C THR A 88 -26.63 5.47 -15.48
N LYS A 89 -27.39 5.84 -16.52
CA LYS A 89 -26.86 6.10 -17.87
C LYS A 89 -25.74 7.15 -17.93
N ARG A 90 -25.62 8.00 -16.90
CA ARG A 90 -24.60 9.06 -16.79
C ARG A 90 -23.36 8.63 -16.01
N SER A 91 -23.32 7.39 -15.50
CA SER A 91 -22.21 6.90 -14.71
C SER A 91 -20.93 6.84 -15.54
N LYS A 92 -19.86 7.51 -15.08
CA LYS A 92 -18.52 7.42 -15.69
C LYS A 92 -17.98 5.99 -15.65
N THR A 93 -18.45 5.17 -14.71
CA THR A 93 -18.10 3.73 -14.63
C THR A 93 -18.52 2.96 -15.89
N LEU A 94 -19.63 3.33 -16.56
CA LEU A 94 -20.05 2.68 -17.81
C LEU A 94 -19.08 2.94 -18.97
N GLN A 95 -18.25 3.97 -18.86
CA GLN A 95 -17.24 4.33 -19.85
C GLN A 95 -15.84 3.83 -19.45
N CYS A 96 -15.74 3.03 -18.37
CA CYS A 96 -14.47 2.53 -17.89
C CYS A 96 -13.88 1.57 -18.92
N LYS A 97 -12.75 1.97 -19.50
CA LYS A 97 -11.95 1.10 -20.35
C LYS A 97 -10.96 0.31 -19.48
N PRO A 98 -10.60 -0.92 -19.89
CA PRO A 98 -9.51 -1.65 -19.26
C PRO A 98 -8.25 -0.79 -19.17
N THR A 99 -7.62 -0.83 -18.00
CA THR A 99 -6.39 -0.10 -17.70
C THR A 99 -5.21 -0.82 -18.33
N THR A 100 -4.31 -0.06 -18.93
CA THR A 100 -3.06 -0.58 -19.52
C THR A 100 -1.90 -0.46 -18.55
N HIS A 101 -0.77 -1.09 -18.89
CA HIS A 101 0.48 -0.94 -18.15
C HIS A 101 0.95 0.51 -18.08
N GLU A 102 0.91 1.23 -19.21
CA GLU A 102 1.24 2.65 -19.26
C GLU A 102 0.33 3.51 -18.36
N GLU A 103 -0.99 3.28 -18.38
CA GLU A 103 -1.92 4.00 -17.51
C GLU A 103 -1.68 3.71 -16.03
N MET A 104 -1.36 2.47 -15.68
CA MET A 104 -1.03 2.11 -14.30
C MET A 104 0.25 2.80 -13.83
N LEU A 105 1.29 2.85 -14.66
CA LEU A 105 2.51 3.58 -14.34
C LEU A 105 2.25 5.09 -14.21
N LYS A 106 1.38 5.67 -15.05
CA LYS A 106 0.95 7.06 -14.94
C LYS A 106 0.21 7.33 -13.64
N LEU A 107 -0.68 6.43 -13.21
CA LEU A 107 -1.37 6.52 -11.92
C LEU A 107 -0.37 6.52 -10.76
N LEU A 108 0.56 5.57 -10.73
CA LEU A 108 1.59 5.46 -9.69
C LEU A 108 2.51 6.69 -9.67
N ARG A 109 2.90 7.20 -10.84
CA ARG A 109 3.63 8.46 -10.96
C ARG A 109 2.88 9.60 -10.27
N ILE A 110 1.59 9.77 -10.56
CA ILE A 110 0.78 10.83 -9.94
C ILE A 110 0.73 10.64 -8.41
N ILE A 111 0.55 9.41 -7.91
CA ILE A 111 0.54 9.13 -6.47
C ILE A 111 1.87 9.53 -5.81
N ILE A 112 3.01 9.22 -6.44
CA ILE A 112 4.34 9.63 -5.95
C ILE A 112 4.46 11.16 -5.93
N GLU A 113 4.06 11.84 -7.01
CA GLU A 113 4.09 13.31 -7.11
C GLU A 113 3.22 13.97 -6.03
N MET A 114 2.03 13.42 -5.75
CA MET A 114 1.16 13.91 -4.67
C MET A 114 1.77 13.72 -3.27
N GLY A 115 2.63 12.72 -3.10
CA GLY A 115 3.40 12.53 -1.86
C GLY A 115 4.49 13.59 -1.67
N LEU A 116 5.12 14.01 -2.78
CA LEU A 116 6.17 15.04 -2.80
C LEU A 116 5.61 16.45 -2.69
N VAL A 117 4.56 16.76 -3.44
CA VAL A 117 3.93 18.07 -3.50
C VAL A 117 2.50 17.95 -3.00
N GLN A 118 2.28 18.22 -1.71
CA GLN A 118 0.96 18.06 -1.12
C GLN A 118 0.06 19.28 -1.35
N MET A 119 -1.10 19.05 -1.96
CA MET A 119 -2.14 20.07 -2.14
C MET A 119 -3.25 19.96 -1.09
N PRO A 120 -3.92 21.08 -0.71
CA PRO A 120 -5.03 21.04 0.25
C PRO A 120 -6.21 20.15 -0.16
N LYS A 121 -6.39 19.93 -1.47
CA LYS A 121 -7.44 19.10 -2.05
C LYS A 121 -6.92 18.36 -3.27
N VAL A 122 -7.39 17.13 -3.49
CA VAL A 122 -7.03 16.31 -4.65
C VAL A 122 -7.38 17.01 -5.97
N ASP A 123 -8.54 17.67 -6.03
CA ASP A 123 -8.96 18.41 -7.24
C ASP A 123 -7.99 19.52 -7.64
N TYR A 124 -7.21 20.06 -6.70
CA TYR A 124 -6.30 21.18 -6.97
C TYR A 124 -5.12 20.78 -7.86
N TYR A 125 -4.74 19.50 -7.89
CA TYR A 125 -3.72 19.02 -8.83
C TYR A 125 -4.11 19.21 -10.30
N TRP A 126 -5.41 19.29 -10.60
CA TRP A 126 -5.93 19.58 -11.94
C TRP A 126 -6.47 21.01 -12.08
N SER A 127 -6.15 21.90 -11.15
CA SER A 127 -6.58 23.30 -11.20
C SER A 127 -5.80 24.09 -12.26
N LYS A 128 -6.53 24.93 -13.01
CA LYS A 128 -5.93 25.92 -13.93
C LYS A 128 -5.59 27.24 -13.23
N SER A 129 -5.80 27.34 -11.92
CA SER A 129 -5.39 28.51 -11.15
C SER A 129 -3.87 28.52 -11.04
N LYS A 130 -3.24 29.66 -11.35
CA LYS A 130 -1.78 29.84 -11.22
C LYS A 130 -1.21 29.48 -9.85
N LEU A 131 -2.03 29.51 -8.80
CA LEU A 131 -1.63 29.14 -7.44
C LEU A 131 -1.45 27.62 -7.25
N PHE A 132 -2.11 26.80 -8.06
CA PHE A 132 -2.17 25.34 -7.90
C PHE A 132 -1.87 24.60 -9.22
N GLU A 133 -1.33 25.31 -10.21
CA GLU A 133 -1.06 24.76 -11.53
C GLU A 133 0.04 23.70 -11.43
N SER A 134 -0.26 22.50 -11.92
CA SER A 134 0.68 21.38 -12.01
C SER A 134 0.62 20.81 -13.42
N GLU A 135 1.43 21.37 -14.31
CA GLU A 135 1.51 20.90 -15.70
C GLU A 135 1.85 19.41 -15.77
N VAL A 136 2.69 18.93 -14.86
CA VAL A 136 3.11 17.53 -14.79
C VAL A 136 1.91 16.60 -14.60
N ILE A 137 1.07 16.84 -13.58
CA ILE A 137 -0.08 15.98 -13.30
C ILE A 137 -1.15 16.14 -14.38
N GLN A 138 -1.42 17.39 -14.79
CA GLN A 138 -2.44 17.70 -15.79
C GLN A 138 -2.15 17.06 -17.16
N ASN A 139 -0.89 17.02 -17.57
CA ASN A 139 -0.47 16.40 -18.83
C ASN A 139 -0.31 14.88 -18.73
N THR A 140 -0.25 14.31 -17.52
CA THR A 140 -0.06 12.86 -17.32
C THR A 140 -1.36 12.09 -17.49
N MET A 141 -2.45 12.54 -16.86
CA MET A 141 -3.75 11.89 -16.90
C MET A 141 -4.85 12.89 -16.54
N SER A 142 -6.05 12.74 -17.12
CA SER A 142 -7.19 13.56 -16.71
C SER A 142 -7.66 13.21 -15.29
N ARG A 143 -8.20 14.20 -14.56
CA ARG A 143 -8.77 14.00 -13.21
C ARG A 143 -9.79 12.88 -13.20
N ASP A 144 -10.70 12.89 -14.16
CA ASP A 144 -11.77 11.90 -14.27
C ASP A 144 -11.24 10.48 -14.43
N ARG A 145 -10.16 10.28 -15.20
CA ARG A 145 -9.54 8.95 -15.34
C ARG A 145 -8.81 8.56 -14.07
N PHE A 146 -8.09 9.49 -13.44
CA PHE A 146 -7.42 9.25 -12.16
C PHE A 146 -8.40 8.80 -11.07
N GLU A 147 -9.49 9.54 -10.85
CA GLU A 147 -10.53 9.18 -9.88
C GLU A 147 -11.17 7.83 -10.19
N LEU A 148 -11.41 7.54 -11.48
CA LEU A 148 -11.98 6.27 -11.91
C LEU A 148 -11.04 5.09 -11.64
N LEU A 149 -9.74 5.26 -11.90
CA LEU A 149 -8.74 4.25 -11.60
C LEU A 149 -8.60 4.04 -10.09
N LEU A 150 -8.55 5.12 -9.31
CA LEU A 150 -8.53 5.02 -7.84
C LEU A 150 -9.75 4.28 -7.28
N LYS A 151 -10.94 4.52 -7.86
CA LYS A 151 -12.17 3.82 -7.47
C LYS A 151 -12.05 2.30 -7.65
N PHE A 152 -11.39 1.84 -8.71
CA PHE A 152 -11.27 0.42 -9.04
C PHE A 152 -9.92 -0.20 -8.66
N TYR A 153 -9.04 0.56 -8.03
CA TYR A 153 -7.70 0.11 -7.66
C TYR A 153 -7.80 -1.11 -6.72
N HIS A 154 -7.28 -2.25 -7.17
CA HIS A 154 -7.56 -3.53 -6.53
C HIS A 154 -6.40 -4.54 -6.71
N PHE A 155 -6.34 -5.54 -5.82
CA PHE A 155 -5.20 -6.48 -5.74
C PHE A 155 -5.59 -7.96 -5.57
N SER A 156 -6.87 -8.30 -5.53
CA SER A 156 -7.35 -9.66 -5.28
C SER A 156 -8.60 -9.97 -6.09
N ASN A 157 -8.88 -11.24 -6.37
CA ASN A 157 -10.16 -11.63 -6.94
C ASN A 157 -11.23 -11.75 -5.86
N ASN A 158 -12.26 -10.89 -5.87
CA ASN A 158 -13.34 -10.97 -4.85
C ASN A 158 -14.14 -12.28 -4.88
N GLN A 159 -14.12 -13.04 -5.98
CA GLN A 159 -14.80 -14.34 -6.08
C GLN A 159 -14.08 -15.45 -5.30
N GLU A 160 -12.81 -15.24 -4.94
CA GLU A 160 -12.01 -16.19 -4.14
C GLU A 160 -12.11 -15.90 -2.64
N GLN A 161 -12.93 -14.91 -2.25
CA GLN A 161 -13.12 -14.57 -0.84
C GLN A 161 -14.03 -15.60 -0.15
N HIS A 162 -13.51 -16.28 0.88
CA HIS A 162 -14.28 -17.20 1.72
C HIS A 162 -14.69 -16.53 3.05
N ALA A 163 -15.76 -17.04 3.68
CA ALA A 163 -16.34 -16.44 4.89
C ALA A 163 -15.38 -16.42 6.09
N ASP A 164 -14.50 -17.42 6.21
CA ASP A 164 -13.55 -17.59 7.31
C ASP A 164 -12.14 -17.06 6.99
N GLN A 165 -11.98 -16.26 5.93
CA GLN A 165 -10.65 -15.89 5.42
C GLN A 165 -9.97 -14.73 6.15
N ASP A 166 -8.64 -14.79 6.05
CA ASP A 166 -7.64 -13.76 6.33
C ASP A 166 -8.17 -12.33 6.15
N ARG A 167 -8.12 -11.52 7.22
CA ARG A 167 -8.55 -10.11 7.20
C ARG A 167 -7.76 -9.27 6.18
N LEU A 168 -6.58 -9.74 5.78
CA LEU A 168 -5.72 -9.13 4.77
C LEU A 168 -5.93 -9.72 3.37
N PHE A 169 -6.93 -10.57 3.14
CA PHE A 169 -7.20 -11.22 1.85
C PHE A 169 -7.07 -10.27 0.65
N LYS A 170 -7.65 -9.06 0.76
CA LYS A 170 -7.64 -8.06 -0.31
C LYS A 170 -6.26 -7.48 -0.65
N LEU A 171 -5.30 -7.59 0.27
CA LEU A 171 -3.93 -7.11 0.11
C LEU A 171 -2.93 -8.25 -0.06
N LYS A 172 -3.30 -9.47 0.34
CA LYS A 172 -2.42 -10.63 0.45
C LYS A 172 -1.63 -10.89 -0.85
N PRO A 173 -2.23 -10.91 -2.05
CA PRO A 173 -1.46 -11.18 -3.27
C PRO A 173 -0.36 -10.14 -3.53
N LEU A 174 -0.64 -8.86 -3.26
CA LEU A 174 0.34 -7.80 -3.38
C LEU A 174 1.44 -7.91 -2.31
N LEU A 175 1.04 -8.16 -1.06
CA LEU A 175 1.97 -8.29 0.06
C LEU A 175 2.93 -9.46 -0.13
N ASP A 176 2.45 -10.59 -0.65
CA ASP A 176 3.28 -11.77 -0.87
C ASP A 176 4.33 -11.51 -1.97
N LEU A 177 3.96 -10.84 -3.06
CA LEU A 177 4.91 -10.39 -4.09
C LEU A 177 5.94 -9.40 -3.55
N LEU A 178 5.50 -8.38 -2.79
CA LEU A 178 6.39 -7.39 -2.21
C LEU A 178 7.37 -8.03 -1.21
N LYS A 179 6.88 -8.91 -0.34
CA LYS A 179 7.72 -9.64 0.63
C LYS A 179 8.75 -10.51 -0.08
N ALA A 180 8.32 -11.28 -1.09
CA ALA A 180 9.24 -12.10 -1.88
C ALA A 180 10.30 -11.22 -2.56
N ARG A 181 9.87 -10.10 -3.14
CA ARG A 181 10.78 -9.19 -3.84
C ARG A 181 11.79 -8.54 -2.90
N PHE A 182 11.35 -8.03 -1.75
CA PHE A 182 12.22 -7.37 -0.77
C PHE A 182 13.23 -8.36 -0.16
N LYS A 183 12.80 -9.59 0.14
CA LYS A 183 13.70 -10.66 0.59
C LYS A 183 14.76 -11.02 -0.45
N SER A 184 14.40 -11.00 -1.72
CA SER A 184 15.33 -11.28 -2.83
C SER A 184 16.24 -10.10 -3.21
N ALA A 185 15.99 -8.92 -2.65
CA ALA A 185 16.64 -7.68 -3.07
C ALA A 185 17.88 -7.34 -2.23
N TYR A 186 17.85 -7.62 -0.93
CA TYR A 186 18.83 -7.07 0.01
C TYR A 186 19.12 -8.01 1.18
N ILE A 187 20.39 -8.18 1.51
CA ILE A 187 20.86 -8.87 2.72
C ILE A 187 21.15 -7.81 3.78
N PRO A 188 20.42 -7.82 4.92
CA PRO A 188 20.62 -6.86 5.99
C PRO A 188 21.95 -7.06 6.72
N GLY A 189 22.42 -5.98 7.35
CA GLY A 189 23.55 -5.97 8.26
C GLY A 189 23.33 -6.82 9.52
N ALA A 190 24.40 -7.00 10.30
CA ALA A 190 24.36 -7.68 11.59
C ALA A 190 23.39 -7.07 12.62
N ILE A 191 23.10 -5.76 12.50
CA ILE A 191 22.24 -5.02 13.41
C ILE A 191 20.94 -4.68 12.70
N ILE A 192 19.82 -5.16 13.25
CA ILE A 192 18.47 -4.93 12.74
C ILE A 192 17.64 -4.27 13.84
N TYR A 193 16.90 -3.23 13.50
CA TYR A 193 15.94 -2.58 14.37
C TYR A 193 14.53 -2.98 13.93
N ILE A 194 13.71 -3.43 14.88
CA ILE A 194 12.31 -3.81 14.65
C ILE A 194 11.45 -2.79 15.38
N ASP A 195 10.55 -2.15 14.63
CA ASP A 195 9.59 -1.20 15.16
C ASP A 195 8.26 -1.36 14.41
N GLU A 196 7.18 -0.88 15.03
CA GLU A 196 5.85 -0.89 14.46
C GLU A 196 5.54 0.45 13.78
N THR A 197 4.87 0.41 12.63
CA THR A 197 4.40 1.64 11.96
C THR A 197 2.89 1.66 11.89
N MET A 198 2.33 2.77 12.38
CA MET A 198 0.89 3.02 12.37
C MET A 198 0.48 3.86 11.16
N ILE A 199 -0.43 3.32 10.33
CA ILE A 199 -1.06 4.07 9.23
C ILE A 199 -2.44 4.56 9.71
N PRO A 200 -2.63 5.88 9.92
CA PRO A 200 -3.88 6.39 10.48
C PRO A 200 -5.06 6.17 9.51
N TRP A 201 -6.15 5.59 10.01
CA TRP A 201 -7.36 5.30 9.22
C TRP A 201 -8.65 5.76 9.90
N LYS A 202 -9.48 6.50 9.16
CA LYS A 202 -10.77 7.05 9.62
C LYS A 202 -11.99 6.36 9.00
N GLY A 203 -11.88 5.10 8.58
CA GLY A 203 -12.99 4.30 8.04
C GLY A 203 -13.33 3.07 8.89
N ARG A 204 -14.24 2.24 8.37
CA ARG A 204 -14.61 0.95 8.99
C ARG A 204 -13.56 -0.10 8.62
N LEU A 205 -12.72 -0.46 9.56
CA LEU A 205 -11.70 -1.50 9.41
C LEU A 205 -11.78 -2.42 10.63
N LEU A 206 -11.79 -3.74 10.40
CA LEU A 206 -11.94 -4.73 11.46
C LEU A 206 -10.70 -4.88 12.36
N PHE A 207 -9.56 -4.35 11.95
CA PHE A 207 -8.27 -4.44 12.63
C PHE A 207 -7.63 -3.07 12.85
N LYS A 208 -8.45 -2.10 13.26
CA LYS A 208 -7.96 -0.77 13.63
C LYS A 208 -7.29 -0.85 15.02
N GLN A 209 -6.07 -0.35 15.13
CA GLN A 209 -5.41 -0.06 16.41
C GLN A 209 -5.71 1.39 16.83
#